data_AF-A0AAD1JXF9-F1
#
_entry.id   AF-A0AAD1JXF9-F1
#
_cell.length_a   1.000
_cell.length_b   1.000
_cell.length_c   1.000
_cell.angle_alpha   90.00
_cell.angle_beta   90.00
_cell.angle_gamma   90.00
#
_symmetry.space_group_name_H-M   'P 1'
#
loop_
_entity.id
_entity.type
_entity.pdbx_description
1 polymer ?
#
loop_
_entity_poly.entity_id
_entity_poly.type
_entity_poly.pdbx_seq_one_letter_code
_entity_poly.pdbx_strand_id
1 'polypeptide(L)' 'MKNQEKTINHLGQIVYQESVEFYKEKLSVYSKDFLHSLIPQLYEWSNAYKAAVELTK' A
#
# COMPACT_ATOMS: atom_id res chain seq x y z
N MET A 1 -15.23 4.24 -7.85
CA MET A 1 -14.31 3.58 -8.81
C MET A 1 -13.33 4.54 -9.51
N LYS A 2 -13.25 5.84 -9.17
CA LYS A 2 -12.39 6.78 -9.92
C LYS A 2 -10.89 6.78 -9.54
N ASN A 3 -10.49 6.16 -8.42
CA ASN A 3 -9.12 6.26 -7.91
C ASN A 3 -8.41 4.90 -7.77
N GLN A 4 -8.95 3.83 -8.36
CA GLN A 4 -8.26 2.53 -8.32
C GLN A 4 -7.33 2.38 -9.52
N GLU A 5 -6.07 2.06 -9.24
CA GLU A 5 -5.04 1.74 -10.21
C GLU A 5 -4.97 0.24 -10.45
N LYS A 6 -4.82 -0.14 -11.72
CA LYS A 6 -4.53 -1.52 -12.09
C LYS A 6 -3.06 -1.80 -11.81
N THR A 7 -2.80 -2.91 -11.13
CA THR A 7 -1.45 -3.45 -10.96
C THR A 7 -1.49 -4.96 -11.18
N ILE A 8 -0.31 -5.57 -11.28
CA ILE A 8 -0.16 -7.02 -11.46
C ILE A 8 0.31 -7.59 -10.13
N ASN A 9 -0.44 -8.55 -9.58
CA ASN A 9 -0.04 -9.24 -8.35
C ASN A 9 1.06 -10.29 -8.62
N HIS A 10 1.52 -10.95 -7.56
CA HIS A 10 2.55 -11.99 -7.65
C HIS A 10 2.16 -13.22 -8.48
N LEU A 11 0.87 -13.42 -8.76
CA LEU A 11 0.35 -14.50 -9.59
C LEU A 11 0.20 -14.08 -11.07
N GLY A 12 0.68 -12.89 -11.45
CA GLY A 12 0.51 -12.37 -12.81
C GLY A 12 -0.90 -11.87 -13.12
N GLN A 13 -1.76 -11.74 -12.11
CA GLN A 13 -3.16 -11.34 -12.30
C GLN A 13 -3.32 -9.82 -12.15
N ILE A 14 -4.22 -9.25 -12.93
CA ILE A 14 -4.62 -7.84 -12.78
C ILE A 14 -5.44 -7.71 -11.51
N VAL A 15 -4.97 -6.89 -10.58
CA VAL A 15 -5.70 -6.48 -9.38
C VAL A 15 -5.87 -4.96 -9.39
N TYR A 16 -6.90 -4.49 -8.69
CA TYR A 16 -7.16 -3.07 -8.51
C TYR A 16 -6.74 -2.68 -7.10
N GLN A 17 -5.90 -1.65 -6.99
CA GLN A 17 -5.48 -1.07 -5.71
C GLN A 17 -5.86 0.41 -5.70
N GLU A 18 -6.10 0.97 -4.53
CA GLU A 18 -6.34 2.42 -4.43
C GLU A 18 -5.06 3.20 -4.79
N SER A 19 -5.21 4.34 -5.47
CA SER A 19 -4.10 5.20 -5.89
C SER A 19 -3.41 5.87 -4.71
N VAL A 20 -2.20 6.38 -4.95
CA VAL A 20 -1.48 7.20 -3.97
C VAL A 20 -2.31 8.42 -3.56
N GLU A 21 -3.01 9.05 -4.51
CA GLU A 21 -3.88 10.21 -4.27
C GLU A 21 -5.05 9.87 -3.34
N PHE A 22 -5.66 8.68 -3.47
CA PHE A 22 -6.68 8.22 -2.54
C PHE A 22 -6.11 8.13 -1.10
N TYR A 23 -4.92 7.56 -0.94
CA TYR A 23 -4.30 7.46 0.38
C TYR A 23 -3.87 8.82 0.93
N LYS A 24 -3.41 9.76 0.09
CA LYS A 24 -3.13 11.14 0.51
C LYS A 24 -4.38 11.81 1.09
N GLU A 25 -5.53 11.68 0.44
CA GLU A 25 -6.82 12.21 0.93
C GLU A 25 -7.25 11.55 2.25
N LYS A 26 -7.08 10.23 2.39
CA LYS A 26 -7.44 9.52 3.63
C LYS A 26 -6.49 9.83 4.79
N LEU A 27 -5.21 10.02 4.51
CA LEU A 27 -4.19 10.26 5.52
C LEU A 27 -4.10 11.73 5.92
N SER A 28 -4.60 12.66 5.09
CA SER A 28 -4.51 14.11 5.36
C SER A 28 -5.29 14.57 6.59
N VAL A 29 -6.20 13.75 7.13
CA VAL A 29 -6.94 14.05 8.36
C VAL A 29 -6.11 13.84 9.62
N TYR A 30 -4.98 13.14 9.53
CA TYR A 30 -4.11 12.85 10.67
C TYR A 30 -2.97 13.85 10.82
N SER A 31 -2.45 14.00 12.03
CA SER A 31 -1.30 14.87 12.30
C SER A 31 -0.02 14.33 11.67
N LYS A 32 0.91 15.24 11.36
CA LYS A 32 2.24 14.85 10.85
C LYS A 32 2.98 13.93 11.82
N ASP A 33 2.89 14.18 13.12
CA ASP A 33 3.54 13.35 14.14
C ASP A 33 2.98 11.93 14.16
N PHE A 34 1.65 11.78 14.03
CA PHE A 34 1.03 10.46 13.92
C PHE A 34 1.48 9.75 12.64
N LEU A 35 1.49 10.44 11.49
CA LEU A 35 1.97 9.87 10.23
C LEU A 35 3.45 9.44 10.33
N HIS A 36 4.31 10.24 10.96
CA HIS A 36 5.70 9.88 11.21
C HIS A 36 5.82 8.62 12.08
N SER A 37 4.97 8.48 13.10
CA SER A 37 4.93 7.28 13.94
C SER A 37 4.48 6.02 13.17
N LEU A 38 3.68 6.19 12.11
CA LEU A 38 3.11 5.12 11.31
C LEU A 38 4.04 4.60 10.19
N ILE A 39 4.96 5.46 9.70
CA ILE A 39 5.87 5.12 8.58
C ILE A 39 6.63 3.80 8.79
N PRO A 40 7.23 3.52 9.97
CA PRO A 40 7.95 2.26 10.18
C PRO A 40 7.05 1.03 9.99
N GLN A 41 5.83 1.03 10.54
CA GLN A 41 4.92 -0.11 10.39
C GLN A 41 4.46 -0.31 8.95
N LEU A 42 4.19 0.78 8.22
CA LEU A 42 3.85 0.69 6.79
C LEU A 42 5.00 0.09 5.98
N TYR A 43 6.25 0.46 6.32
CA TYR A 43 7.43 -0.10 5.67
C TYR A 43 7.62 -1.58 5.99
N GLU A 44 7.44 -1.99 7.24
CA GLU A 44 7.47 -3.39 7.66
C GLU A 44 6.42 -4.23 6.93
N TRP A 45 5.17 -3.77 6.84
CA TRP A 45 4.12 -4.46 6.10
C TRP A 45 4.43 -4.54 4.60
N SER A 46 5.04 -3.51 4.01
CA SER A 46 5.51 -3.57 2.62
C SER A 46 6.56 -4.67 2.42
N ASN A 47 7.51 -4.80 3.35
CA ASN A 47 8.53 -5.85 3.28
C ASN A 47 7.96 -7.24 3.57
N ALA A 48 7.05 -7.38 4.53
CA ALA A 48 6.35 -8.64 4.79
C ALA A 48 5.55 -9.10 3.57
N TYR A 49 4.88 -8.18 2.87
CA TYR A 49 4.22 -8.48 1.60
C TYR A 49 5.22 -8.97 0.55
N LYS A 50 6.36 -8.29 0.36
CA LYS A 50 7.40 -8.72 -0.59
C LYS A 50 7.93 -10.12 -0.26
N ALA A 51 8.20 -10.41 1.01
CA ALA A 51 8.66 -11.72 1.45
C ALA A 51 7.59 -12.81 1.20
N ALA A 52 6.33 -12.53 1.51
CA ALA A 52 5.23 -13.46 1.22
C ALA A 52 5.10 -13.73 -0.28
N VAL A 53 5.28 -12.71 -1.12
CA VAL A 53 5.34 -12.86 -2.58
C VAL A 53 6.50 -13.74 -3.01
N GLU A 54 7.69 -13.62 -2.42
CA GLU A 54 8.84 -14.47 -2.75
C GLU A 54 8.64 -15.93 -2.33
N LEU A 55 8.03 -16.16 -1.18
CA LEU A 55 7.76 -17.52 -0.65
C LEU A 55 6.61 -18.25 -1.37
N THR A 56 5.83 -17.54 -2.19
CA THR A 56 4.67 -18.08 -2.91
C THR A 56 4.89 -18.19 -4.42
N LYS A 57 6.12 -17.93 -4.89
CA LYS A 57 6.59 -18.17 -6.26
C LYS A 57 7.16 -19.58 -6.42
#